data_AF-A0A831RWV1-F1
#
_entry.id   AF-A0A831RWV1-F1
#
_cell.length_a   1.000
_cell.length_b   1.000
_cell.length_c   1.000
_cell.angle_alpha   90.00
_cell.angle_beta   90.00
_cell.angle_gamma   90.00
#
_symmetry.space_group_name_H-M   'P 1'
#
loop_
_entity.id
_entity.type
_entity.pdbx_description
1 polymer ?
#
loop_
_entity_poly.entity_id
_entity_poly.type
_entity_poly.pdbx_seq_one_letter_code
_entity_poly.pdbx_strand_id
1 'polypeptide(L)'
;MKKALTVMVLTGSQLVTAALPPRYQNERDLDAMVSWIKSNERVLTTLNGIDFRGWTVRYADDCRAVFHRRQVVHPAGWVGPADPLEFSYSTCGGKRTRGE
;
A
#
# COMPACT_ATOMS: atom_id res chain seq x y z
N MET A 1 22.71 -45.62 -34.94
CA MET A 1 21.42 -45.81 -34.24
C MET A 1 21.51 -45.17 -32.86
N LYS A 2 20.65 -44.15 -32.61
CA LYS A 2 19.95 -43.80 -31.36
C LYS A 2 20.68 -44.23 -30.05
N LYS A 3 21.00 -43.38 -29.09
CA LYS A 3 20.09 -42.55 -28.29
C LYS A 3 20.93 -41.62 -27.41
N ALA A 4 20.84 -40.31 -27.61
CA ALA A 4 21.32 -39.33 -26.62
C ALA A 4 20.47 -38.07 -26.78
N LEU A 5 19.22 -38.14 -26.34
CA LEU A 5 18.36 -36.97 -26.28
C LEU A 5 17.27 -37.19 -25.22
N THR A 6 17.68 -37.37 -23.97
CA THR A 6 16.74 -37.29 -22.84
C THR A 6 16.74 -35.86 -22.33
N VAL A 7 16.00 -35.03 -23.08
CA VAL A 7 15.16 -33.91 -22.64
C VAL A 7 15.41 -33.41 -21.19
N MET A 8 16.23 -32.38 -21.08
CA MET A 8 16.33 -31.51 -19.89
C MET A 8 15.22 -30.46 -19.98
N VAL A 9 14.01 -30.81 -19.56
CA VAL A 9 12.85 -29.89 -19.51
C VAL A 9 12.24 -29.97 -18.11
N LEU A 10 12.77 -29.21 -17.15
CA LEU A 10 12.09 -29.00 -15.85
C LEU A 10 12.71 -27.90 -14.96
N THR A 11 13.17 -26.79 -15.52
CA THR A 11 13.69 -25.65 -14.71
C THR A 11 13.13 -24.30 -15.17
N GLY A 12 11.83 -24.23 -15.43
CA GLY A 12 11.13 -23.02 -15.87
C GLY A 12 9.93 -22.66 -14.98
N SER A 13 10.05 -22.80 -13.66
CA SER A 13 9.02 -22.33 -12.73
C SER A 13 9.05 -20.80 -12.69
N GLN A 14 8.31 -20.13 -13.56
CA GLN A 14 8.12 -18.69 -13.47
C GLN A 14 7.37 -18.38 -12.17
N LEU A 15 7.99 -17.56 -11.31
CA LEU A 15 7.35 -17.06 -10.09
C LEU A 15 6.21 -16.13 -10.51
N VAL A 16 5.01 -16.67 -10.66
CA VAL A 16 3.80 -15.87 -10.84
C VAL A 16 3.50 -15.23 -9.49
N THR A 17 3.75 -13.93 -9.37
CA THR A 17 3.28 -13.14 -8.23
C THR A 17 1.78 -12.92 -8.41
N ALA A 18 0.98 -13.79 -7.80
CA ALA A 18 -0.46 -13.63 -7.79
C ALA A 18 -0.85 -12.33 -7.08
N ALA A 19 -1.91 -11.69 -7.57
CA ALA A 19 -2.56 -10.59 -6.88
C ALA A 19 -2.92 -11.06 -5.47
N LEU A 20 -2.60 -10.23 -4.48
CA LEU A 20 -2.93 -10.54 -3.10
C LEU A 20 -4.46 -10.52 -2.94
N PRO A 21 -5.08 -11.52 -2.26
CA PRO A 21 -6.52 -11.50 -2.08
C PRO A 21 -6.96 -10.22 -1.35
N PRO A 22 -8.14 -9.65 -1.65
CA PRO A 22 -8.54 -8.33 -1.17
C PRO A 22 -8.41 -8.13 0.34
N ARG A 23 -8.73 -9.17 1.13
CA ARG A 23 -8.60 -9.14 2.59
C ARG A 23 -7.18 -8.77 3.04
N TYR A 24 -6.17 -9.43 2.48
CA TYR A 24 -4.78 -9.23 2.90
C TYR A 24 -4.22 -7.90 2.40
N GLN A 25 -4.66 -7.42 1.22
CA GLN A 25 -4.28 -6.07 0.78
C GLN A 25 -4.87 -5.01 1.71
N ASN A 26 -6.14 -5.16 2.08
CA ASN A 26 -6.81 -4.23 2.99
C ASN A 26 -6.15 -4.22 4.38
N GLU A 27 -5.75 -5.39 4.87
CA GLU A 27 -5.01 -5.50 6.13
C GLU A 27 -3.68 -4.73 6.08
N ARG A 28 -2.88 -4.93 5.02
CA ARG A 28 -1.62 -4.19 4.82
C ARG A 28 -1.82 -2.68 4.70
N ASP A 29 -2.87 -2.26 4.00
CA ASP A 29 -3.21 -0.85 3.83
C ASP A 29 -3.62 -0.22 5.17
N LEU A 30 -4.42 -0.95 5.98
CA LEU A 30 -4.82 -0.49 7.31
C LEU A 30 -3.61 -0.40 8.25
N ASP A 31 -2.73 -1.40 8.21
CA ASP A 31 -1.50 -1.41 9.00
C ASP A 31 -0.60 -0.22 8.66
N ALA A 32 -0.49 0.16 7.39
CA ALA A 32 0.26 1.35 6.98
C ALA A 32 -0.32 2.63 7.59
N MET A 33 -1.65 2.80 7.55
CA MET A 33 -2.32 3.95 8.16
C MET A 33 -2.13 3.98 9.68
N VAL A 34 -2.32 2.86 10.36
CA VAL A 34 -2.16 2.75 11.82
C VAL A 34 -0.71 2.97 12.25
N SER A 35 0.25 2.46 11.48
CA SER A 35 1.67 2.66 11.74
C SER A 35 2.05 4.13 11.67
N TRP A 36 1.56 4.85 10.65
CA TRP A 36 1.74 6.28 10.56
C TRP A 36 1.12 7.02 11.75
N ILE A 37 -0.13 6.69 12.13
CA ILE A 37 -0.79 7.27 13.32
C ILE A 37 0.08 7.09 14.56
N LYS A 38 0.58 5.87 14.82
CA LYS A 38 1.41 5.57 15.99
C LYS A 38 2.73 6.33 16.00
N SER A 39 3.29 6.64 14.83
CA SER A 39 4.54 7.42 14.72
C SER A 39 4.36 8.93 14.90
N ASN A 40 3.12 9.45 14.92
CA ASN A 40 2.83 10.88 15.02
C ASN A 40 2.07 11.17 16.32
N GLU A 41 2.78 11.62 17.36
CA GLU A 41 2.21 11.80 18.71
C GLU A 41 0.94 12.68 18.72
N ARG A 42 0.96 13.80 18.01
CA ARG A 42 -0.21 14.69 17.88
C ARG A 42 -1.41 13.98 17.24
N VAL A 43 -1.17 13.19 16.20
CA VAL A 43 -2.24 12.44 15.52
C VAL A 43 -2.78 11.36 16.45
N LEU A 44 -1.91 10.61 17.13
CA LEU A 44 -2.28 9.56 18.05
C LEU A 44 -3.16 10.08 19.20
N THR A 45 -2.80 11.23 19.76
CA THR A 45 -3.49 11.84 20.91
C THR A 45 -4.80 12.54 20.53
N THR A 46 -4.95 12.95 19.27
CA THR A 46 -6.12 13.69 18.79
C THR A 46 -6.90 12.95 17.71
N LEU A 47 -6.70 11.63 17.58
CA LEU A 47 -7.33 10.82 16.55
C LEU A 47 -8.86 10.88 16.69
N ASN A 48 -9.54 11.31 15.63
CA ASN A 48 -11.00 11.36 15.57
C ASN A 48 -11.55 10.12 14.84
N GLY A 49 -10.92 9.74 13.72
CA GLY A 49 -11.33 8.55 13.00
C GLY A 49 -10.50 8.24 11.76
N ILE A 50 -10.66 7.02 11.27
CA ILE A 50 -10.00 6.52 10.06
C ILE A 50 -11.08 6.27 9.01
N ASP A 51 -11.06 7.00 7.91
CA ASP A 51 -11.80 6.67 6.70
C ASP A 51 -10.92 5.78 5.82
N PHE A 52 -11.11 4.48 5.94
CA PHE A 52 -10.34 3.50 5.19
C PHE A 52 -10.67 3.49 3.69
N ARG A 53 -11.89 3.87 3.31
CA ARG A 53 -12.28 3.88 1.88
C ARG A 53 -11.68 5.08 1.15
N GLY A 54 -11.61 6.22 1.84
CA GLY A 54 -10.96 7.44 1.35
C GLY A 54 -9.48 7.56 1.71
N TRP A 55 -8.87 6.54 2.31
CA TRP A 55 -7.49 6.53 2.80
C TRP A 55 -7.13 7.81 3.57
N THR A 56 -8.01 8.21 4.48
CA THR A 56 -7.92 9.49 5.19
C THR A 56 -7.99 9.26 6.70
N VAL A 57 -7.08 9.88 7.45
CA VAL A 57 -7.09 9.93 8.91
C VAL A 57 -7.55 11.32 9.34
N ARG A 58 -8.61 11.40 10.14
CA ARG A 58 -9.10 12.65 10.75
C ARG A 58 -8.58 12.76 12.17
N TYR A 59 -7.99 13.90 12.51
CA TYR A 59 -7.39 14.14 13.82
C TYR A 59 -7.46 15.64 14.16
N ALA A 60 -7.37 15.98 15.44
CA ALA A 60 -7.63 17.33 15.94
C ALA A 60 -8.98 17.87 15.42
N ASP A 61 -9.22 19.18 15.55
CA ASP A 61 -10.54 19.76 15.26
C ASP A 61 -10.89 19.76 13.76
N ASP A 62 -9.91 20.05 12.90
CA ASP A 62 -10.12 20.13 11.44
C ASP A 62 -8.88 19.69 10.64
N CYS A 63 -8.12 18.73 11.17
CA CYS A 63 -7.01 18.13 10.44
C CYS A 63 -7.41 16.81 9.77
N ARG A 64 -6.91 16.62 8.56
CA ARG A 64 -6.99 15.35 7.83
C ARG A 64 -5.67 15.02 7.18
N ALA A 65 -5.20 13.80 7.34
CA ALA A 65 -4.05 13.24 6.65
C ALA A 65 -4.53 12.29 5.57
N VAL A 66 -4.05 12.49 4.35
CA VAL A 66 -4.43 11.73 3.16
C VAL A 66 -3.28 10.83 2.77
N PHE A 67 -3.61 9.57 2.46
CA PHE A 67 -2.68 8.56 1.98
C PHE A 67 -2.96 8.26 0.51
N HIS A 68 -1.96 7.70 -0.16
CA HIS A 68 -2.05 7.33 -1.56
C HIS A 68 -1.14 6.14 -1.83
N ARG A 69 -1.40 5.41 -2.91
CA ARG A 69 -0.42 4.48 -3.45
C ARG A 69 0.57 5.24 -4.31
N ARG A 70 1.84 4.85 -4.22
CA ARG A 70 2.86 5.32 -5.15
C ARG A 70 2.44 4.94 -6.57
N GLN A 71 2.55 5.87 -7.52
CA GLN A 71 2.32 5.56 -8.92
C GLN A 71 3.58 4.91 -9.48
N VAL A 72 3.57 3.58 -9.56
CA VAL A 72 4.63 2.80 -10.21
C VAL A 72 4.15 2.34 -11.58
N VAL A 73 4.98 2.53 -12.61
CA VAL A 73 4.70 2.02 -13.94
C VAL A 73 4.95 0.52 -13.94
N HIS A 74 3.90 -0.27 -14.11
CA HIS A 74 4.01 -1.72 -14.26
C HIS A 74 4.05 -2.11 -15.75
N PRO A 75 4.80 -3.16 -16.11
CA PRO A 75 4.78 -3.70 -17.47
C PRO A 75 3.39 -4.22 -17.83
N ALA A 76 3.07 -4.26 -19.12
CA ALA A 76 1.81 -4.80 -19.62
C ALA A 76 1.63 -6.25 -19.16
N GLY A 77 0.45 -6.59 -18.63
CA GLY A 77 0.14 -7.92 -18.10
C GLY A 77 0.55 -8.16 -16.64
N TRP A 78 1.00 -7.14 -15.93
CA TRP A 78 1.27 -7.26 -14.49
C TRP A 78 0.00 -7.49 -13.68
N VAL A 79 0.03 -8.50 -12.79
CA VAL A 79 -1.09 -8.94 -11.95
C VAL A 79 -0.69 -9.04 -10.47
N GLY A 80 0.32 -8.29 -10.06
CA GLY A 80 0.85 -8.34 -8.70
C GLY A 80 -0.03 -7.61 -7.67
N PRO A 81 0.32 -7.70 -6.38
CA PRO A 81 -0.32 -6.94 -5.31
C PRO A 81 -0.15 -5.43 -5.51
N ALA A 82 -1.17 -4.64 -5.20
CA ALA A 82 -1.06 -3.20 -5.25
C ALA A 82 0.02 -2.67 -4.29
N ASP A 83 0.66 -1.57 -4.67
CA ASP A 83 1.63 -0.91 -3.81
C ASP A 83 1.01 -0.49 -2.47
N PRO A 84 1.80 -0.47 -1.37
CA PRO A 84 1.31 -0.02 -0.07
C PRO A 84 0.84 1.43 -0.09
N LEU A 85 -0.02 1.78 0.88
CA LEU A 85 -0.35 3.16 1.16
C LEU A 85 0.83 3.90 1.79
N GLU A 86 1.08 5.11 1.30
CA GLU A 86 2.06 6.05 1.81
C GLU A 86 1.37 7.36 2.17
N PHE A 87 1.80 7.98 3.27
CA PHE A 87 1.35 9.33 3.63
C PHE A 87 1.65 10.30 2.48
N SER A 88 0.67 11.12 2.11
CA SER A 88 0.78 12.07 1.01
C SER A 88 0.91 13.50 1.54
N TYR A 89 -0.09 13.92 2.30
CA TYR A 89 -0.19 15.28 2.83
C TYR A 89 -1.21 15.32 3.96
N SER A 90 -1.12 16.34 4.79
CA SER A 90 -2.15 16.71 5.73
C SER A 90 -2.74 18.08 5.36
N THR A 91 -3.97 18.33 5.78
CA THR A 91 -4.57 19.66 5.74
C THR A 91 -5.18 19.99 7.08
N CYS A 92 -4.87 21.16 7.62
CA CYS A 92 -5.42 21.69 8.87
C CYS A 92 -5.92 23.12 8.63
N GLY A 93 -7.20 23.40 8.92
CA GLY A 93 -7.76 24.75 8.72
C GLY A 93 -7.56 25.27 7.29
N GLY A 94 -7.72 24.40 6.30
CA GLY A 94 -7.55 24.70 4.88
C GLY A 94 -6.11 24.80 4.36
N LYS A 95 -5.09 24.76 5.22
CA LYS A 95 -3.67 24.79 4.80
C LYS A 95 -3.17 23.37 4.56
N ARG A 96 -2.48 23.16 3.44
CA ARG A 96 -1.88 21.86 3.08
C ARG A 96 -0.41 21.79 3.46
N THR A 97 -0.03 20.71 4.14
CA THR A 97 1.33 20.39 4.56
C THR A 97 1.73 19.03 3.97
N ARG A 98 2.94 18.93 3.41
CA ARG A 98 3.51 17.67 2.91
C ARG A 98 4.74 17.34 3.74
N GLY A 99 4.75 16.17 4.37
CA GLY A 99 5.87 15.66 5.17
C GLY A 99 6.16 16.48 6.42
N GLU A 100 5.88 15.89 7.59
CA GLU A 100 6.64 16.16 8.83
C GLU A 100 7.71 15.06 8.95
#